data_AF-A0A381R4R2-F1
#
_entry.id   AF-A0A381R4R2-F1
#
_cell.length_a   1.000
_cell.length_b   1.000
_cell.length_c   1.000
_cell.angle_alpha   90.00
_cell.angle_beta   90.00
_cell.angle_gamma   90.00
#
_symmetry.space_group_name_H-M   'P 1'
#
loop_
_entity.id
_entity.type
_entity.pdbx_description
1 polymer ?
#
loop_
_entity_poly.entity_id
_entity_poly.type
_entity_poly.pdbx_seq_one_letter_code
_entity_poly.pdbx_strand_id
1 'polypeptide(L)'
;MQLKNESKFIEDLKNKETQNKAFESLLNQYKEPLYWHIRKIVLNHDDADDVLQDTFVKVFKGIKNFKGESKLYTWMYRIATNESLNFLKIKTKKYFNSSEQMMTFIVKNLKEDPFFDGDELQHK
;
A
#
# COMPACT_ATOMS: atom_id res chain seq x y z
N MET A 1 4.96 -13.17 18.07
CA MET A 1 4.22 -14.41 17.76
C MET A 1 5.06 -15.23 16.78
N GLN A 2 5.55 -16.39 17.24
CA GLN A 2 6.64 -17.12 16.57
C GLN A 2 6.20 -17.78 15.26
N LEU A 3 6.96 -17.50 14.19
CA LEU A 3 6.90 -18.13 12.86
C LEU A 3 7.33 -19.60 12.93
N LYS A 4 6.58 -20.48 13.61
CA LYS A 4 6.94 -21.90 13.66
C LYS A 4 6.78 -22.63 12.31
N ASN A 5 6.30 -21.98 11.24
CA ASN A 5 6.12 -22.60 9.92
C ASN A 5 6.03 -21.59 8.74
N GLU A 6 6.90 -20.56 8.67
CA GLU A 6 6.88 -19.60 7.53
C GLU A 6 7.08 -20.32 6.18
N SER A 7 7.97 -21.32 6.14
CA SER A 7 8.22 -22.12 4.93
C SER A 7 6.97 -22.86 4.46
N LYS A 8 6.26 -23.53 5.37
CA LYS A 8 5.03 -24.25 5.04
C LYS A 8 3.93 -23.28 4.58
N PHE A 9 3.82 -22.13 5.22
CA PHE A 9 2.89 -21.08 4.80
C PHE A 9 3.19 -20.58 3.38
N ILE A 10 4.47 -20.38 3.04
CA ILE A 10 4.90 -20.00 1.68
C ILE A 10 4.57 -21.10 0.67
N GLU A 11 4.77 -22.38 1.02
CA GLU A 11 4.38 -23.51 0.15
C GLU A 11 2.88 -23.50 -0.13
N ASP A 12 2.05 -23.32 0.90
CA ASP A 12 0.60 -23.27 0.77
C ASP A 12 0.15 -22.05 -0.06
N LEU A 13 0.84 -20.91 0.05
CA LEU A 13 0.58 -19.74 -0.80
C LEU A 13 0.94 -19.97 -2.28
N LYS A 14 1.87 -20.88 -2.58
CA LYS A 14 2.31 -21.20 -3.95
C LYS A 14 1.45 -22.29 -4.61
N ASN A 15 0.88 -23.19 -3.82
CA ASN A 15 0.04 -24.27 -4.31
C ASN A 15 -1.37 -23.76 -4.68
N LYS A 16 -1.81 -24.00 -5.91
CA LYS A 16 -3.11 -23.52 -6.43
C LYS A 16 -4.31 -23.96 -5.59
N GLU A 17 -4.27 -25.15 -5.00
CA GLU A 17 -5.41 -25.71 -4.23
C GLU A 17 -5.57 -25.03 -2.86
N THR A 18 -4.45 -24.65 -2.24
CA THR A 18 -4.42 -24.05 -0.90
C THR A 18 -4.22 -22.53 -0.92
N GLN A 19 -3.84 -21.96 -2.08
CA GLN A 19 -3.48 -20.56 -2.25
C GLN A 19 -4.54 -19.61 -1.72
N ASN A 20 -5.83 -19.81 -2.04
CA ASN A 20 -6.89 -18.89 -1.61
C ASN A 20 -7.00 -18.83 -0.07
N LYS A 21 -7.02 -19.98 0.60
CA LYS A 21 -7.12 -20.07 2.06
C LYS A 21 -5.87 -19.54 2.77
N ALA A 22 -4.69 -19.85 2.23
CA ALA A 22 -3.43 -19.30 2.74
C ALA A 22 -3.39 -17.78 2.56
N PHE A 23 -3.90 -17.27 1.44
CA PHE A 23 -3.93 -15.84 1.14
C PHE A 23 -4.94 -15.08 2.00
N GLU A 24 -6.09 -15.66 2.35
CA GLU A 24 -7.00 -15.08 3.36
C GLU A 24 -6.29 -14.87 4.70
N SER A 25 -5.48 -15.85 5.12
CA SER A 25 -4.70 -15.75 6.35
C SER A 25 -3.62 -14.67 6.25
N LEU A 26 -3.00 -14.53 5.06
CA LEU A 26 -2.05 -13.46 4.76
C LEU A 26 -2.72 -12.08 4.83
N LEU A 27 -3.90 -11.93 4.23
CA LEU A 27 -4.67 -10.68 4.29
C LEU A 27 -4.97 -10.29 5.74
N ASN A 28 -5.52 -11.22 6.53
CA ASN A 28 -5.86 -10.96 7.93
C ASN A 28 -4.64 -10.52 8.76
N GLN A 29 -3.47 -11.06 8.47
CA GLN A 29 -2.25 -10.74 9.21
C GLN A 29 -1.58 -9.44 8.75
N TYR A 30 -1.62 -9.13 7.44
CA TYR A 30 -0.78 -8.07 6.87
C TYR A 30 -1.56 -6.87 6.34
N LYS A 31 -2.89 -6.90 6.26
CA LYS A 31 -3.71 -5.78 5.74
C LYS A 31 -3.45 -4.48 6.51
N GLU A 32 -3.65 -4.50 7.82
CA GLU A 32 -3.48 -3.31 8.66
C GLU A 32 -2.02 -2.77 8.70
N PRO A 33 -0.97 -3.58 8.93
CA PRO A 33 0.39 -3.05 8.97
C PRO A 33 0.88 -2.54 7.61
N LEU A 34 0.45 -3.15 6.50
CA LEU A 34 0.75 -2.64 5.16
C LEU A 34 -0.05 -1.36 4.85
N TYR A 35 -1.31 -1.28 5.28
CA TYR A 35 -2.12 -0.07 5.16
C TYR A 35 -1.41 1.13 5.79
N TRP A 36 -0.99 1.01 7.06
CA TRP A 36 -0.31 2.12 7.74
C TRP A 36 1.04 2.48 7.11
N HIS A 37 1.76 1.50 6.56
CA HIS A 37 3.00 1.74 5.83
C HIS A 37 2.74 2.54 4.55
N ILE A 38 1.74 2.13 3.76
CA ILE A 38 1.33 2.80 2.51
C ILE A 38 0.80 4.20 2.81
N ARG A 39 -0.05 4.35 3.84
CA ARG A 39 -0.66 5.62 4.23
C ARG A 39 0.37 6.69 4.57
N LYS A 40 1.50 6.31 5.17
CA LYS A 40 2.63 7.22 5.43
C LYS A 40 3.31 7.73 4.15
N ILE A 41 3.17 7.02 3.04
CA ILE A 41 3.76 7.38 1.75
C ILE A 41 2.77 8.20 0.91
N VAL A 42 1.52 7.75 0.79
CA VAL A 42 0.52 8.40 -0.08
C VAL A 42 -0.29 9.51 0.60
N LEU A 43 -0.24 9.59 1.93
CA LEU A 43 -0.85 10.61 2.81
C LEU A 43 -2.39 10.70 2.80
N ASN A 44 -3.05 10.21 1.76
CA ASN A 44 -4.50 10.15 1.60
C ASN A 44 -5.07 8.77 1.98
N HIS A 45 -6.28 8.73 2.57
CA HIS A 45 -6.96 7.48 2.96
C HIS A 45 -7.38 6.62 1.75
N ASP A 46 -8.16 7.19 0.83
CA ASP A 46 -8.68 6.52 -0.36
C ASP A 46 -7.53 5.97 -1.22
N ASP A 47 -6.49 6.78 -1.42
CA ASP A 47 -5.31 6.38 -2.19
C ASP A 47 -4.58 5.22 -1.51
N ALA A 48 -4.56 5.17 -0.18
CA ALA A 48 -3.91 4.08 0.55
C ALA A 48 -4.66 2.77 0.39
N ASP A 49 -5.99 2.80 0.36
CA ASP A 49 -6.81 1.61 0.10
C ASP A 49 -6.61 1.08 -1.32
N ASP A 50 -6.60 1.96 -2.32
CA ASP A 50 -6.33 1.59 -3.73
C ASP A 50 -4.94 0.93 -3.88
N VAL A 51 -3.91 1.56 -3.33
CA VAL A 51 -2.53 1.04 -3.39
C VAL A 51 -2.39 -0.26 -2.61
N LEU A 52 -3.09 -0.42 -1.49
CA LEU A 52 -3.08 -1.65 -0.71
C LEU A 52 -3.70 -2.81 -1.50
N GLN A 53 -4.80 -2.55 -2.21
CA GLN A 53 -5.43 -3.55 -3.07
C GLN A 53 -4.47 -4.00 -4.19
N ASP A 54 -3.87 -3.05 -4.90
CA ASP A 54 -2.90 -3.34 -5.98
C ASP A 54 -1.67 -4.10 -5.45
N THR A 55 -1.20 -3.74 -4.25
CA THR A 55 -0.14 -4.44 -3.54
C THR A 55 -0.49 -5.91 -3.34
N PHE A 56 -1.67 -6.22 -2.79
CA PHE A 56 -2.09 -7.61 -2.58
C PHE A 56 -2.31 -8.37 -3.88
N VAL A 57 -2.84 -7.74 -4.93
CA VAL A 57 -2.94 -8.35 -6.27
C VAL A 57 -1.55 -8.75 -6.79
N LYS A 58 -0.54 -7.90 -6.61
CA LYS A 58 0.84 -8.18 -7.01
C LYS A 58 1.50 -9.26 -6.14
N VAL A 59 1.25 -9.26 -4.84
CA VAL A 59 1.69 -10.33 -3.93
C VAL A 59 1.08 -11.66 -4.38
N PHE A 60 -0.24 -11.72 -4.61
CA PHE A 60 -0.95 -12.93 -5.04
C PHE A 60 -0.39 -13.51 -6.35
N LYS A 61 -0.18 -12.64 -7.36
CA LYS A 61 0.37 -13.05 -8.66
C LYS A 61 1.85 -13.41 -8.58
N GLY A 62 2.61 -12.70 -7.74
CA GLY A 62 4.07 -12.81 -7.64
C GLY A 62 4.57 -13.90 -6.70
N ILE A 63 3.74 -14.43 -5.79
CA ILE A 63 4.17 -15.35 -4.73
C ILE A 63 4.78 -16.65 -5.27
N LYS A 64 4.35 -17.10 -6.46
CA LYS A 64 4.95 -18.25 -7.16
C LYS A 64 6.43 -18.07 -7.45
N ASN A 65 6.85 -16.84 -7.73
CA ASN A 65 8.22 -16.47 -8.06
C ASN A 65 9.03 -16.03 -6.83
N PHE A 66 8.44 -16.04 -5.64
CA PHE A 66 9.13 -15.66 -4.42
C PHE A 66 10.20 -16.69 -4.06
N LYS A 67 11.48 -16.28 -4.05
CA LYS A 67 12.62 -17.19 -3.87
C LYS A 67 12.91 -17.58 -2.42
N GLY A 68 12.33 -16.91 -1.43
CA GLY A 68 12.61 -17.17 -0.01
C GLY A 68 13.97 -16.65 0.49
N GLU A 69 14.67 -15.83 -0.30
CA GLU A 69 15.95 -15.19 0.08
C GLU A 69 15.76 -14.08 1.14
N SER A 70 14.53 -13.72 1.45
CA SER A 70 14.15 -12.76 2.49
C SER A 70 12.89 -13.26 3.19
N LYS A 71 12.51 -12.66 4.32
CA LYS A 71 11.24 -12.96 4.98
C LYS A 71 10.08 -12.49 4.12
N LEU A 72 8.94 -13.18 4.22
CA LEU A 72 7.76 -12.86 3.41
C LEU A 72 7.30 -11.42 3.65
N TYR A 73 7.30 -10.97 4.91
CA TYR A 73 6.95 -9.59 5.25
C TYR A 73 7.88 -8.57 4.56
N THR A 74 9.20 -8.81 4.54
CA THR A 74 10.16 -7.89 3.93
C THR A 74 9.88 -7.73 2.44
N TRP A 75 9.56 -8.84 1.77
CA TRP A 75 9.21 -8.82 0.36
C TRP A 75 7.90 -8.07 0.08
N MET A 76 6.87 -8.28 0.89
CA MET A 76 5.59 -7.55 0.76
C MET A 76 5.75 -6.04 1.00
N TYR A 77 6.52 -5.64 2.00
CA TYR A 77 6.81 -4.22 2.25
C TYR A 77 7.55 -3.57 1.09
N ARG A 78 8.45 -4.30 0.42
CA ARG A 78 9.12 -3.78 -0.79
C ARG A 78 8.14 -3.59 -1.94
N ILE A 79 7.19 -4.50 -2.13
CA ILE A 79 6.11 -4.33 -3.12
C ILE A 79 5.28 -3.10 -2.75
N ALA A 80 4.81 -3.00 -1.51
CA ALA A 80 3.98 -1.90 -1.03
C ALA A 80 4.65 -0.52 -1.24
N THR A 81 5.94 -0.40 -0.91
CA THR A 81 6.72 0.82 -1.17
C THR A 81 6.78 1.14 -2.66
N ASN A 82 7.09 0.16 -3.50
CA ASN A 82 7.18 0.37 -4.95
C ASN A 82 5.83 0.78 -5.54
N GLU A 83 4.73 0.17 -5.10
CA GLU A 83 3.38 0.53 -5.52
C GLU A 83 3.01 1.94 -5.10
N SER A 84 3.31 2.31 -3.86
CA SER A 84 3.05 3.67 -3.35
C SER A 84 3.82 4.71 -4.16
N LEU A 85 5.11 4.48 -4.45
CA LEU A 85 5.93 5.39 -5.25
C LEU A 85 5.44 5.47 -6.71
N ASN A 86 5.06 4.33 -7.29
CA ASN A 86 4.52 4.30 -8.65
C ASN A 86 3.18 5.05 -8.73
N PHE A 87 2.30 4.86 -7.75
CA PHE A 87 1.04 5.58 -7.63
C PHE A 87 1.28 7.09 -7.57
N LEU A 88 2.17 7.56 -6.69
CA LEU A 88 2.53 8.98 -6.61
C LEU A 88 3.10 9.53 -7.92
N LYS A 89 3.91 8.76 -8.63
CA LYS A 89 4.46 9.14 -9.94
C LYS A 89 3.37 9.32 -10.98
N ILE A 90 2.41 8.39 -11.05
CA ILE A 90 1.26 8.46 -11.98
C ILE A 90 0.36 9.63 -11.60
N LYS A 91 0.08 9.79 -10.30
CA LYS A 91 -0.75 10.87 -9.74
C LYS A 91 -0.16 12.23 -10.08
N THR A 92 1.12 12.43 -9.81
CA THR A 92 1.88 13.65 -10.19
C THR A 92 1.78 13.89 -11.69
N LYS A 93 2.08 12.90 -12.54
CA LYS A 93 1.97 13.08 -13.99
C LYS A 93 0.56 13.49 -14.45
N LYS A 94 -0.49 12.98 -13.80
CA LYS A 94 -1.87 13.35 -14.10
C LYS A 94 -2.14 14.83 -13.79
N TYR A 95 -1.76 15.31 -12.61
CA TYR A 95 -2.05 16.68 -12.16
C TYR A 95 -1.18 17.76 -12.79
N PHE A 96 0.01 17.41 -13.29
CA PHE A 96 0.91 18.36 -13.94
C PHE A 96 0.59 18.63 -15.43
N ASN A 97 -0.54 18.12 -15.93
CA ASN A 97 -0.99 18.40 -17.31
C ASN A 97 -1.73 19.74 -17.45
N SER A 98 -2.18 20.34 -16.33
CA SER A 98 -2.84 21.67 -16.31
C SER A 98 -2.72 22.32 -14.93
N SER A 99 -2.58 23.65 -14.89
CA SER A 99 -2.55 24.43 -13.66
C SER A 99 -3.80 24.26 -12.80
N GLU A 100 -4.97 24.05 -13.40
CA GLU A 100 -6.24 23.81 -12.69
C GLU A 100 -6.24 22.47 -11.93
N GLN A 101 -5.70 21.44 -12.56
CA GLN A 101 -5.57 20.11 -11.96
C GLN A 101 -4.55 20.14 -10.81
N MET A 102 -3.45 20.88 -10.99
CA MET A 102 -2.46 21.09 -9.94
C MET A 102 -3.04 21.81 -8.71
N MET A 103 -3.84 22.87 -8.92
CA MET A 103 -4.51 23.59 -7.82
C MET A 103 -5.47 22.66 -7.05
N THR A 104 -6.25 21.85 -7.77
CA THR A 104 -7.15 20.86 -7.17
C THR A 104 -6.41 19.85 -6.30
N PHE A 105 -5.25 19.35 -6.77
CA PHE A 105 -4.42 18.41 -6.01
C PHE A 105 -3.87 19.02 -4.71
N ILE A 106 -3.36 20.26 -4.77
CA ILE A 106 -2.85 20.96 -3.60
C ILE A 106 -3.97 21.15 -2.56
N VAL A 107 -5.15 21.62 -2.98
CA VAL A 107 -6.30 21.81 -2.08
C VAL A 107 -6.75 20.51 -1.44
N LYS A 108 -6.82 19.40 -2.21
CA LYS A 108 -7.21 18.09 -1.67
C LYS A 108 -6.24 17.64 -0.57
N ASN A 109 -4.93 17.73 -0.82
CA ASN A 109 -3.94 17.29 0.16
C ASN A 109 -3.88 18.19 1.40
N LEU A 110 -4.07 19.51 1.25
CA LEU A 110 -4.15 20.42 2.40
C LEU A 110 -5.32 20.07 3.31
N LYS A 111 -6.51 19.79 2.75
CA LYS A 111 -7.69 19.39 3.56
C LYS A 111 -7.52 18.08 4.32
N GLU A 112 -6.64 17.21 3.85
CA GLU A 112 -6.39 15.90 4.47
C GLU A 112 -5.18 15.92 5.42
N ASP A 113 -4.48 17.04 5.52
CA ASP A 113 -3.39 17.24 6.46
C ASP A 113 -3.97 17.44 7.88
N PRO A 114 -3.65 16.56 8.85
CA PRO A 114 -4.10 16.71 10.24
C PRO A 114 -3.65 18.00 10.93
N PHE A 115 -2.65 18.69 10.38
CA PHE A 115 -2.12 19.96 10.91
C PHE A 115 -2.62 21.19 10.14
N PHE A 116 -3.46 21.02 9.12
CA PHE A 116 -4.07 22.12 8.39
C PHE A 116 -5.43 22.47 9.02
N ASP A 117 -5.42 23.39 9.98
CA ASP A 117 -6.64 24.01 10.48
C ASP A 117 -6.87 25.33 9.74
N GLY A 118 -7.95 25.38 8.95
CA GLY A 118 -8.32 26.56 8.16
C GLY A 118 -8.71 27.77 9.02
N ASP A 119 -9.05 27.53 10.29
CA ASP A 119 -9.51 28.56 11.23
C ASP A 119 -8.35 29.38 11.83
N GLU A 120 -7.10 28.87 11.82
CA GLU A 120 -5.94 29.59 12.38
C GLU A 120 -5.55 30.86 11.57
N LEU A 121 -5.94 30.94 10.30
CA LEU A 121 -5.61 32.08 9.43
C LEU A 121 -6.62 33.24 9.50
N GLN A 122 -7.78 33.05 10.12
CA GLN A 122 -8.84 34.08 10.18
C GLN A 122 -8.69 35.07 11.34
N HIS A 123 -7.71 34.86 12.23
CA HIS A 123 -7.54 35.66 13.46
C HIS A 123 -6.34 36.63 13.47
N LYS A 124 -5.85 37.07 12.31
CA LYS A 124 -4.83 38.13 12.21
C LYS A 124 -5.30 39.35 11.44
#